data_AF-R5LND0-F1
#
_entry.id   AF-R5LND0-F1
#
_cell.length_a   1.000
_cell.length_b   1.000
_cell.length_c   1.000
_cell.angle_alpha   90.00
_cell.angle_beta   90.00
_cell.angle_gamma   90.00
#
_symmetry.space_group_name_H-M   'P 1'
#
loop_
_entity.id
_entity.type
_entity.pdbx_description
1 polymer ?
#
loop_
_entity_poly.entity_id
_entity_poly.type
_entity_poly.pdbx_seq_one_letter_code
_entity_poly.pdbx_strand_id
1 'polypeptide(L)'
;MKRELTKEEYQKRINRCEKLGAEWFQEIVFKLEKLKFKVLKKYFPNCTKKYDKHCDKKCQKELKKAKSEEERKLIIFHYRELKMLFRKEINTEQNRNYHLDKKRPSDTLRYLEWNKSVHQKGLLTDLIALPILTGVALAGFPLAIPFIVGEAVSAFINFECINIQDYNIYRFKQKQVVLKKLEERQQRKSQEEYGEAAKVITSVMNEKEKTDNPTELPSITEMISRMNEEQLKQFRNMLKKEQQKRQQILQTKKGRI
;
A
#
# COMPACT_ATOMS: atom_id res chain seq x y z
N MET A 1 20.77 10.64 17.45
CA MET A 1 19.65 9.74 17.84
C MET A 1 18.40 10.58 18.04
N LYS A 2 17.31 10.32 17.31
CA LYS A 2 16.00 10.95 17.63
C LYS A 2 15.48 10.30 18.91
N ARG A 3 15.20 11.10 19.94
CA ARG A 3 14.60 10.64 21.20
C ARG A 3 13.28 9.91 20.90
N GLU A 4 13.12 8.68 21.39
CA GLU A 4 11.82 8.00 21.35
C GLU A 4 10.86 8.72 22.30
N LEU A 5 9.64 8.98 21.80
CA LEU A 5 8.61 9.67 22.57
C LEU A 5 8.03 8.73 23.64
N THR A 6 7.61 9.30 24.75
CA THR A 6 6.88 8.57 25.79
C THR A 6 5.48 8.19 25.31
N LYS A 7 4.83 7.22 25.97
CA LYS A 7 3.44 6.83 25.66
C LYS A 7 2.47 8.01 25.77
N GLU A 8 2.67 8.90 26.74
CA GLU A 8 1.87 10.10 26.95
C GLU A 8 2.09 11.13 25.84
N GLU A 9 3.33 11.32 25.39
CA GLU A 9 3.65 12.20 24.26
C GLU A 9 3.01 11.69 22.96
N TYR A 10 3.03 10.39 22.71
CA TYR A 10 2.27 9.80 21.60
C TYR A 10 0.77 10.06 21.73
N GLN A 11 0.20 9.86 22.93
CA GLN A 11 -1.23 10.08 23.14
C GLN A 11 -1.64 11.53 22.89
N LYS A 12 -0.85 12.50 23.35
CA LYS A 12 -1.08 13.93 23.08
C LYS A 12 -1.09 14.23 21.58
N ARG A 13 -0.17 13.63 20.81
CA ARG A 13 -0.11 13.80 19.35
C ARG A 13 -1.28 13.13 18.63
N ILE A 14 -1.69 11.94 19.06
CA ILE A 14 -2.87 11.24 18.55
C ILE A 14 -4.11 12.12 18.74
N ASN A 15 -4.35 12.60 19.96
CA ASN A 15 -5.49 13.47 20.29
C ASN A 15 -5.48 14.77 19.47
N ARG A 16 -4.29 15.30 19.14
CA ARG A 16 -4.18 16.47 18.26
C ARG A 16 -4.63 16.16 16.84
N CYS A 17 -4.22 15.02 16.29
CA CYS A 17 -4.65 14.62 14.95
C CYS A 17 -6.17 14.37 14.89
N GLU A 18 -6.74 13.76 15.94
CA GLU A 18 -8.19 13.59 16.08
C GLU A 18 -8.92 14.93 16.07
N LYS A 19 -8.45 15.91 16.86
CA LYS A 19 -9.01 17.28 16.88
C LYS A 19 -8.90 17.99 15.53
N LEU A 20 -7.86 17.69 14.76
CA LEU A 20 -7.69 18.21 13.41
C LEU A 20 -8.51 17.45 12.36
N GLY A 21 -9.34 16.47 12.76
CA GLY A 21 -10.29 15.81 11.85
C GLY A 21 -9.83 14.47 11.28
N ALA A 22 -8.73 13.88 11.77
CA ALA A 22 -8.17 12.65 11.19
C ALA A 22 -9.18 11.49 11.09
N GLU A 23 -9.99 11.27 12.13
CA GLU A 23 -10.97 10.17 12.13
C GLU A 23 -12.10 10.40 11.12
N TRP A 24 -12.67 11.61 11.12
CA TRP A 24 -13.72 12.01 10.19
C TRP A 24 -13.24 11.95 8.73
N PHE A 25 -12.07 12.50 8.44
CA PHE A 25 -11.51 12.45 7.08
C PHE A 25 -11.20 11.01 6.67
N GLN A 26 -10.79 10.15 7.62
CA GLN A 26 -10.52 8.74 7.34
C GLN A 26 -11.78 8.00 6.88
N GLU A 27 -12.95 8.34 7.43
CA GLU A 27 -14.22 7.81 6.94
C GLU A 27 -14.52 8.23 5.50
N ILE A 28 -14.24 9.48 5.14
CA ILE A 28 -14.38 9.99 3.78
C ILE A 28 -13.45 9.23 2.83
N VAL A 29 -12.19 9.09 3.20
CA VAL A 29 -11.20 8.33 2.42
C VAL A 29 -11.68 6.89 2.19
N PHE A 30 -12.25 6.23 3.22
CA PHE A 30 -12.81 4.89 3.05
C PHE A 30 -14.05 4.83 2.16
N LYS A 31 -14.92 5.85 2.16
CA LYS A 31 -16.04 5.95 1.22
C LYS A 31 -15.54 6.11 -0.22
N LEU A 32 -14.57 7.00 -0.44
CA LEU A 32 -13.94 7.22 -1.75
C LEU A 32 -13.19 5.98 -2.24
N GLU A 33 -12.52 5.26 -1.34
CA GLU A 33 -11.84 4.00 -1.64
C GLU A 33 -12.83 2.93 -2.14
N LYS A 34 -13.96 2.75 -1.44
CA LYS A 34 -15.02 1.82 -1.87
C LYS A 34 -15.52 2.18 -3.28
N LEU A 35 -15.76 3.47 -3.53
CA LEU A 35 -16.18 3.95 -4.84
C LEU A 35 -15.12 3.69 -5.91
N LYS A 36 -13.85 4.00 -5.63
CA LYS A 36 -12.70 3.74 -6.51
C LYS A 36 -12.68 2.29 -6.96
N PHE A 37 -12.75 1.32 -6.02
CA PHE A 37 -12.71 -0.09 -6.40
C PHE A 37 -13.96 -0.55 -7.15
N LYS A 38 -15.15 -0.03 -6.81
CA LYS A 38 -16.38 -0.28 -7.56
C LYS A 38 -16.27 0.20 -9.02
N VAL A 39 -15.75 1.40 -9.24
CA VAL A 39 -15.53 1.99 -10.56
C VAL A 39 -14.47 1.19 -11.33
N LEU A 40 -13.33 0.88 -10.71
CA LEU A 40 -12.27 0.10 -11.33
C LEU A 40 -12.76 -1.28 -11.79
N LYS A 41 -13.50 -2.01 -10.96
CA LYS A 41 -14.00 -3.33 -11.34
C LYS A 41 -15.09 -3.26 -12.41
N LYS A 42 -15.97 -2.27 -12.37
CA LYS A 42 -17.08 -2.13 -13.32
C LYS A 42 -16.61 -1.66 -14.70
N TYR A 43 -15.82 -0.59 -14.75
CA TYR A 43 -15.48 0.09 -16.01
C TYR A 43 -14.07 -0.24 -16.51
N PHE A 44 -13.21 -0.78 -15.64
CA PHE A 44 -11.83 -1.14 -15.98
C PHE A 44 -11.49 -2.58 -15.57
N PRO A 45 -12.24 -3.60 -16.05
CA PRO A 45 -12.03 -5.00 -15.64
C PRO A 45 -10.61 -5.52 -15.94
N ASN A 46 -9.96 -4.95 -16.97
CA ASN A 46 -8.58 -5.25 -17.35
C ASN A 46 -7.52 -4.41 -16.61
N CYS A 47 -7.87 -3.70 -15.54
CA CYS A 47 -6.94 -2.81 -14.82
C CYS A 47 -5.69 -3.54 -14.31
N THR A 48 -5.84 -4.76 -13.76
CA THR A 48 -4.71 -5.60 -13.33
C THR A 48 -3.76 -5.91 -14.47
N LYS A 49 -4.28 -6.35 -15.63
CA LYS A 49 -3.44 -6.64 -16.82
C LYS A 49 -2.73 -5.39 -17.33
N LYS A 50 -3.39 -4.23 -17.30
CA LYS A 50 -2.79 -2.94 -17.69
C LYS A 50 -1.69 -2.51 -16.71
N TYR A 51 -1.92 -2.68 -15.41
CA TYR A 51 -0.94 -2.37 -14.37
C TYR A 51 0.29 -3.29 -14.46
N ASP A 52 0.09 -4.60 -14.64
CA ASP A 52 1.19 -5.55 -14.82
C ASP A 52 2.08 -5.16 -16.02
N LYS A 53 1.47 -4.83 -17.17
CA LYS A 53 2.18 -4.33 -18.35
C LYS A 53 2.92 -3.02 -18.10
N HIS A 54 2.39 -2.14 -17.24
CA HIS A 54 3.07 -0.91 -16.86
C HIS A 54 4.33 -1.21 -16.05
N CYS A 55 4.22 -2.11 -15.07
CA CYS A 55 5.36 -2.59 -14.28
C CYS A 55 6.41 -3.26 -15.17
N ASP A 56 6.01 -4.12 -16.12
CA ASP A 56 6.93 -4.75 -17.07
C ASP A 56 7.76 -3.71 -17.84
N LYS A 57 7.09 -2.74 -18.44
CA LYS A 57 7.73 -1.68 -19.23
C LYS A 57 8.67 -0.81 -18.39
N LYS A 58 8.29 -0.50 -17.14
CA LYS A 58 9.12 0.31 -16.24
C LYS A 58 10.33 -0.47 -15.74
N CYS A 59 10.14 -1.73 -15.36
CA CYS A 59 11.22 -2.65 -15.01
C CYS A 59 12.25 -2.76 -16.13
N GLN A 60 11.82 -3.02 -17.38
CA GLN A 60 12.72 -3.09 -18.53
C GLN A 60 13.51 -1.80 -18.75
N LYS A 61 12.89 -0.62 -18.53
CA LYS A 61 13.58 0.67 -18.63
C LYS A 61 14.63 0.87 -17.54
N GLU A 62 14.38 0.41 -16.32
CA GLU A 62 15.32 0.52 -15.21
C GLU A 62 16.43 -0.52 -15.28
N LEU A 63 16.13 -1.76 -15.69
CA LEU A 63 17.13 -2.81 -15.90
C LEU A 63 18.17 -2.43 -16.97
N LYS A 64 17.80 -1.61 -17.96
CA LYS A 64 18.75 -1.04 -18.94
C LYS A 64 19.72 -0.02 -18.34
N LYS A 65 19.39 0.55 -17.18
CA LYS A 65 20.20 1.55 -16.48
C LYS A 65 20.97 0.97 -15.28
N ALA A 66 20.64 -0.26 -14.88
CA ALA A 66 21.26 -0.94 -13.75
C ALA A 66 22.74 -1.22 -14.02
N LYS A 67 23.58 -0.97 -13.01
CA LYS A 67 25.04 -1.06 -13.11
C LYS A 67 25.60 -2.33 -12.49
N SER A 68 24.81 -3.06 -11.72
CA SER A 68 25.23 -4.30 -11.05
C SER A 68 24.14 -5.36 -11.05
N GLU A 69 24.53 -6.63 -10.88
CA GLU A 69 23.57 -7.74 -10.74
C GLU A 69 22.70 -7.60 -9.49
N GLU A 70 23.24 -7.08 -8.39
CA GLU A 70 22.45 -6.84 -7.18
C GLU A 70 21.40 -5.75 -7.39
N GLU A 71 21.73 -4.68 -8.13
CA GLU A 71 20.75 -3.66 -8.51
C GLU A 71 19.65 -4.25 -9.40
N ARG A 72 20.01 -5.13 -10.35
CA ARG A 72 19.05 -5.82 -11.22
C ARG A 72 18.08 -6.68 -10.41
N LYS A 73 18.58 -7.47 -9.45
CA LYS A 73 17.75 -8.28 -8.55
C LYS A 73 16.79 -7.42 -7.73
N LEU A 74 17.27 -6.31 -7.17
CA LEU A 74 16.43 -5.36 -6.42
C LEU A 74 15.33 -4.74 -7.29
N ILE A 75 15.65 -4.36 -8.52
CA ILE A 75 14.66 -3.83 -9.49
C ILE A 75 13.59 -4.91 -9.78
N ILE A 76 14.01 -6.13 -10.11
CA ILE A 76 13.08 -7.24 -10.40
C ILE A 76 12.17 -7.51 -9.21
N PHE A 77 12.75 -7.63 -8.02
CA PHE A 77 12.03 -7.83 -6.77
C PHE A 77 11.00 -6.72 -6.53
N HIS A 78 11.43 -5.46 -6.67
CA HIS A 78 10.55 -4.30 -6.49
C HIS A 78 9.31 -4.35 -7.39
N TYR A 79 9.50 -4.58 -8.70
CA TYR A 79 8.37 -4.62 -9.64
C TYR A 79 7.47 -5.83 -9.46
N ARG A 80 8.01 -6.99 -9.04
CA ARG A 80 7.20 -8.15 -8.63
C ARG A 80 6.36 -7.83 -7.42
N GLU A 81 6.96 -7.23 -6.39
CA GLU A 81 6.27 -6.83 -5.18
C GLU A 81 5.13 -5.85 -5.50
N LEU A 82 5.37 -4.87 -6.37
CA LEU A 82 4.33 -3.94 -6.82
C LEU A 82 3.13 -4.64 -7.48
N LYS A 83 3.35 -5.63 -8.34
CA LYS A 83 2.27 -6.43 -8.96
C LYS A 83 1.49 -7.22 -7.92
N MET A 84 2.18 -7.91 -7.02
CA MET A 84 1.53 -8.70 -5.96
C MET A 84 0.68 -7.83 -5.04
N LEU A 85 1.21 -6.67 -4.64
CA LEU A 85 0.48 -5.70 -3.81
C LEU A 85 -0.74 -5.16 -4.53
N PHE A 86 -0.62 -4.74 -5.80
CA PHE A 86 -1.77 -4.23 -6.56
C PHE A 86 -2.87 -5.29 -6.72
N ARG A 87 -2.50 -6.53 -7.04
CA ARG A 87 -3.45 -7.66 -7.10
C ARG A 87 -4.13 -7.90 -5.75
N LYS A 88 -3.38 -7.80 -4.64
CA LYS A 88 -3.95 -7.89 -3.28
C LYS A 88 -4.98 -6.78 -3.05
N GLU A 89 -4.65 -5.53 -3.38
CA GLU A 89 -5.56 -4.38 -3.22
C GLU A 89 -6.85 -4.53 -4.02
N ILE A 90 -6.78 -4.97 -5.27
CA ILE A 90 -7.96 -5.22 -6.11
C ILE A 90 -8.83 -6.34 -5.53
N ASN A 91 -8.20 -7.39 -5.00
CA ASN A 91 -8.89 -8.55 -4.44
C ASN A 91 -9.54 -8.26 -3.08
N THR A 92 -8.90 -7.45 -2.22
CA THR A 92 -9.45 -7.06 -0.91
C THR A 92 -10.28 -5.78 -0.97
N GLU A 93 -10.16 -5.02 -2.05
CA GLU A 93 -10.71 -3.66 -2.22
C GLU A 93 -10.29 -2.76 -1.05
N GLN A 94 -9.00 -2.83 -0.70
CA GLN A 94 -8.39 -2.06 0.38
C GLN A 94 -7.05 -1.55 -0.12
N ASN A 95 -6.84 -0.25 -0.05
CA ASN A 95 -5.60 0.42 -0.37
C ASN A 95 -4.58 0.21 0.76
N ARG A 96 -3.37 -0.23 0.43
CA ARG A 96 -2.32 -0.48 1.44
C ARG A 96 -1.97 0.75 2.29
N ASN A 97 -2.26 1.96 1.80
CA ASN A 97 -1.96 3.21 2.50
C ASN A 97 -2.88 3.49 3.70
N TYR A 98 -4.00 2.77 3.84
CA TYR A 98 -5.01 3.04 4.88
C TYR A 98 -5.43 1.81 5.69
N HIS A 99 -4.96 0.62 5.30
CA HIS A 99 -5.33 -0.64 5.94
C HIS A 99 -4.07 -1.34 6.47
N LEU A 100 -4.05 -1.65 7.77
CA LEU A 100 -2.96 -2.37 8.42
C LEU A 100 -2.78 -3.78 7.83
N ASP A 101 -1.56 -4.09 7.37
CA ASP A 101 -1.17 -5.48 7.16
C ASP A 101 -0.93 -6.18 8.50
N LYS A 102 -1.92 -6.96 8.94
CA LYS A 102 -1.84 -7.71 10.21
C LYS A 102 -0.67 -8.70 10.26
N LYS A 103 -0.17 -9.17 9.11
CA LYS A 103 0.96 -10.11 9.02
C LYS A 103 2.30 -9.41 9.09
N ARG A 104 2.40 -8.20 8.53
CA ARG A 104 3.61 -7.39 8.49
C ARG A 104 3.31 -5.93 8.89
N PRO A 105 3.01 -5.67 10.17
CA PRO A 105 2.80 -4.30 10.67
C PRO A 105 3.98 -3.37 10.42
N SER A 106 5.20 -3.90 10.43
CA SER A 106 6.43 -3.18 10.10
C SER A 106 6.39 -2.54 8.70
N ASP A 107 5.95 -3.30 7.69
CA ASP A 107 5.78 -2.81 6.31
C ASP A 107 4.72 -1.70 6.22
N THR A 108 3.69 -1.76 7.07
CA THR A 108 2.63 -0.73 7.09
C THR A 108 3.21 0.64 7.45
N LEU A 109 4.10 0.72 8.44
CA LEU A 109 4.76 1.98 8.82
C LEU A 109 5.52 2.61 7.65
N ARG A 110 6.27 1.80 6.89
CA ARG A 110 6.99 2.24 5.70
C ARG A 110 6.05 2.87 4.67
N TYR A 111 4.88 2.28 4.44
CA TYR A 111 3.89 2.83 3.50
C TYR A 111 3.22 4.10 4.02
N LEU A 112 2.90 4.19 5.31
CA LEU A 112 2.33 5.39 5.91
C LEU A 112 3.32 6.57 5.78
N GLU A 113 4.59 6.34 6.08
CA GLU A 113 5.66 7.36 5.96
C GLU A 113 5.90 7.76 4.49
N TRP A 114 5.89 6.81 3.55
CA TRP A 114 5.96 7.11 2.12
C TRP A 114 4.75 7.95 1.66
N ASN A 115 3.52 7.54 1.99
CA ASN A 115 2.31 8.25 1.58
C ASN A 115 2.28 9.67 2.18
N LYS A 116 2.70 9.82 3.44
CA LYS A 116 2.90 11.13 4.07
C LYS A 116 3.86 11.99 3.26
N SER A 117 5.01 11.45 2.85
CA SER A 117 6.00 12.21 2.08
C SER A 117 5.48 12.70 0.72
N VAL A 118 4.60 11.92 0.06
CA VAL A 118 3.96 12.31 -1.19
C VAL A 118 3.05 13.52 -0.97
N HIS A 119 2.21 13.49 0.07
CA HIS A 119 1.31 14.60 0.39
C HIS A 119 2.05 15.83 0.93
N GLN A 120 3.17 15.66 1.63
CA GLN A 120 4.03 16.78 2.04
C GLN A 120 4.62 17.51 0.84
N LYS A 121 5.06 16.77 -0.19
CA LYS A 121 5.54 17.37 -1.44
C LYS A 121 4.40 18.08 -2.18
N GLY A 122 3.22 17.47 -2.24
CA GLY A 122 2.02 18.10 -2.80
C GLY A 122 1.68 19.41 -2.11
N LEU A 123 1.61 19.40 -0.77
CA LEU A 123 1.32 20.60 0.03
C LEU A 123 2.36 21.71 -0.19
N LEU A 124 3.64 21.36 -0.38
CA LEU A 124 4.67 22.32 -0.71
C LEU A 124 4.44 22.95 -2.09
N THR A 125 4.00 22.16 -3.08
CA THR A 125 3.60 22.67 -4.39
C THR A 125 2.40 23.61 -4.27
N ASP A 126 1.36 23.23 -3.51
CA ASP A 126 0.18 24.07 -3.32
C ASP A 126 0.54 25.40 -2.62
N LEU A 127 1.44 25.37 -1.62
CA LEU A 127 1.93 26.55 -0.90
C LEU A 127 2.66 27.56 -1.81
N ILE A 128 3.32 27.07 -2.87
CA ILE A 128 4.00 27.90 -3.86
C ILE A 128 3.00 28.39 -4.93
N ALA A 129 2.10 27.53 -5.39
CA ALA A 129 1.16 27.83 -6.46
C ALA A 129 0.10 28.87 -6.03
N LEU A 130 -0.43 28.75 -4.81
CA LEU A 130 -1.51 29.63 -4.31
C LEU A 130 -1.13 31.13 -4.31
N PRO A 131 0.02 31.57 -3.77
CA PRO A 131 0.45 32.97 -3.85
C PRO A 131 0.65 33.46 -5.28
N ILE A 132 1.21 32.62 -6.16
CA ILE A 132 1.44 32.97 -7.58
C ILE A 132 0.09 33.22 -8.27
N LEU A 133 -0.85 32.28 -8.14
CA LEU A 133 -2.18 32.41 -8.74
C LEU A 133 -2.95 33.59 -8.17
N THR A 134 -2.81 33.87 -6.87
CA THR A 134 -3.40 35.05 -6.23
C THR A 134 -2.82 36.34 -6.81
N GLY A 135 -1.51 36.42 -6.98
CA GLY A 135 -0.85 37.56 -7.63
C GLY A 135 -1.33 37.78 -9.07
N VAL A 136 -1.49 36.69 -9.85
CA VAL A 136 -2.03 36.74 -11.22
C VAL A 136 -3.48 37.23 -11.23
N ALA A 137 -4.31 36.78 -10.29
CA ALA A 137 -5.69 37.25 -10.16
C ALA A 137 -5.73 38.76 -9.84
N LEU A 138 -4.90 39.22 -8.91
CA LEU A 138 -4.78 40.64 -8.53
C LEU A 138 -4.24 41.51 -9.67
N ALA A 139 -3.44 40.94 -10.58
CA ALA A 139 -2.95 41.61 -11.80
C ALA A 139 -4.01 41.73 -12.91
N GLY A 140 -5.27 41.36 -12.64
CA GLY A 140 -6.40 41.57 -13.56
C GLY A 140 -6.77 40.36 -14.42
N PHE A 141 -6.31 39.15 -14.08
CA PHE A 141 -6.66 37.91 -14.80
C PHE A 141 -7.65 37.05 -14.00
N PRO A 142 -8.97 37.29 -14.12
CA PRO A 142 -9.98 36.60 -13.31
C PRO A 142 -10.07 35.09 -13.56
N LEU A 143 -9.56 34.61 -14.72
CA LEU A 143 -9.45 33.17 -15.01
C LEU A 143 -8.53 32.42 -14.02
N ALA A 144 -7.71 33.11 -13.24
CA ALA A 144 -6.92 32.50 -12.17
C ALA A 144 -7.77 32.03 -10.98
N ILE A 145 -8.97 32.59 -10.76
CA ILE A 145 -9.81 32.29 -9.59
C ILE A 145 -10.21 30.81 -9.50
N PRO A 146 -10.70 30.13 -10.56
CA PRO A 146 -10.96 28.69 -10.53
C PRO A 146 -9.72 27.86 -10.18
N PHE A 147 -8.52 28.26 -10.61
CA PHE A 147 -7.28 27.57 -10.27
C PHE A 147 -6.92 27.76 -8.80
N ILE A 148 -7.11 28.96 -8.23
CA ILE A 148 -6.93 29.20 -6.79
C ILE A 148 -7.83 28.27 -5.97
N VAL A 149 -9.10 28.13 -6.36
CA VAL A 149 -10.04 27.22 -5.68
C VAL A 149 -9.56 25.78 -5.79
N GLY A 150 -9.10 25.36 -6.98
CA GLY A 150 -8.55 24.02 -7.20
C GLY A 150 -7.33 23.72 -6.31
N GLU A 151 -6.37 24.64 -6.26
CA GLU A 151 -5.16 24.51 -5.43
C GLU A 151 -5.50 24.56 -3.93
N ALA A 152 -6.50 25.34 -3.50
CA ALA A 152 -6.93 25.37 -2.11
C ALA A 152 -7.55 24.03 -1.68
N VAL A 153 -8.35 23.41 -2.56
CA VAL A 153 -8.91 22.07 -2.32
C VAL A 153 -7.78 21.02 -2.33
N SER A 154 -6.81 21.13 -3.24
CA SER A 154 -5.62 20.27 -3.26
C SER A 154 -4.83 20.36 -1.93
N ALA A 155 -4.56 21.57 -1.46
CA ALA A 155 -3.88 21.83 -0.19
C ALA A 155 -4.63 21.23 1.00
N PHE A 156 -5.95 21.40 1.05
CA PHE A 156 -6.79 20.81 2.09
C PHE A 156 -6.69 19.27 2.10
N ILE A 157 -6.82 18.63 0.94
CA ILE A 157 -6.69 17.17 0.81
C ILE A 157 -5.30 16.70 1.24
N ASN A 158 -4.25 17.39 0.82
CA ASN A 158 -2.87 17.05 1.17
C ASN A 158 -2.63 17.18 2.69
N PHE A 159 -3.13 18.26 3.31
CA PHE A 159 -3.06 18.46 4.75
C PHE A 159 -3.79 17.34 5.52
N GLU A 160 -5.04 17.05 5.17
CA GLU A 160 -5.83 16.03 5.86
C GLU A 160 -5.26 14.62 5.67
N CYS A 161 -4.72 14.31 4.49
CA CYS A 161 -3.98 13.08 4.26
C CYS A 161 -2.75 12.99 5.18
N ILE A 162 -1.94 14.05 5.31
CA ILE A 162 -0.81 14.08 6.25
C ILE A 162 -1.30 13.84 7.69
N ASN A 163 -2.40 14.49 8.08
CA ASN A 163 -2.98 14.36 9.42
C ASN A 163 -3.40 12.90 9.73
N ILE A 164 -4.07 12.23 8.80
CA ILE A 164 -4.39 10.79 8.92
C ILE A 164 -3.13 9.93 9.00
N GLN A 165 -2.12 10.21 8.18
CA GLN A 165 -0.89 9.43 8.22
C GLN A 165 -0.19 9.57 9.57
N ASP A 166 -0.12 10.79 10.11
CA ASP A 166 0.45 11.03 11.42
C ASP A 166 -0.34 10.36 12.53
N TYR A 167 -1.67 10.47 12.53
CA TYR A 167 -2.55 9.75 13.45
C TYR A 167 -2.23 8.26 13.49
N ASN A 168 -2.14 7.62 12.32
CA ASN A 168 -1.84 6.20 12.24
C ASN A 168 -0.40 5.90 12.68
N ILE A 169 0.60 6.63 12.20
CA ILE A 169 2.02 6.46 12.57
C ILE A 169 2.20 6.53 14.09
N TYR A 170 1.58 7.51 14.75
CA TYR A 170 1.68 7.63 16.20
C TYR A 170 1.04 6.45 16.94
N ARG A 171 -0.13 5.99 16.51
CA ARG A 171 -0.78 4.78 17.07
C ARG A 171 0.08 3.53 16.88
N PHE A 172 0.75 3.41 15.73
CA PHE A 172 1.68 2.32 15.46
C PHE A 172 2.90 2.38 16.37
N LYS A 173 3.55 3.54 16.45
CA LYS A 173 4.76 3.72 17.27
C LYS A 173 4.46 3.52 18.76
N GLN A 174 3.33 4.01 19.26
CA GLN A 174 2.88 3.77 20.63
C GLN A 174 2.71 2.26 20.96
N LYS A 175 2.31 1.45 19.98
CA LYS A 175 2.07 0.00 20.12
C LYS A 175 3.17 -0.88 19.52
N GLN A 176 4.31 -0.31 19.14
CA GLN A 176 5.32 -0.99 18.32
C GLN A 176 5.81 -2.30 18.94
N VAL A 177 6.07 -2.32 20.25
CA VAL A 177 6.53 -3.52 20.97
C VAL A 177 5.50 -4.65 20.89
N VAL A 178 4.21 -4.33 21.06
CA VAL A 178 3.13 -5.31 20.98
C VAL A 178 2.97 -5.82 19.56
N LEU A 179 3.04 -4.92 18.58
CA LEU A 179 2.92 -5.26 17.16
C LEU A 179 4.08 -6.14 16.67
N LYS A 180 5.33 -5.86 17.09
CA LYS A 180 6.49 -6.70 16.79
C LYS A 180 6.32 -8.12 17.34
N LYS A 181 5.92 -8.26 18.60
CA LYS A 181 5.64 -9.57 19.21
C LYS A 181 4.53 -10.34 18.47
N LEU A 182 3.49 -9.63 18.01
CA LEU A 182 2.41 -10.24 17.21
C LEU A 182 2.91 -10.67 15.82
N GLU A 183 3.74 -9.85 15.18
CA GLU A 183 4.35 -10.13 13.88
C GLU A 183 5.24 -11.38 13.96
N GLU A 184 6.16 -11.45 14.93
CA GLU A 184 7.04 -12.60 15.17
C GLU A 184 6.23 -13.90 15.40
N ARG A 185 5.18 -13.84 16.24
CA ARG A 185 4.30 -14.99 16.47
C ARG A 185 3.59 -15.44 15.20
N GLN A 186 3.12 -14.50 14.39
CA GLN A 186 2.45 -14.83 13.13
C GLN A 186 3.42 -15.40 12.09
N GLN A 187 4.63 -14.87 12.00
CA GLN A 187 5.68 -15.39 11.12
C GLN A 187 6.06 -16.82 11.51
N ARG A 188 6.31 -17.06 12.80
CA ARG A 188 6.62 -18.41 13.30
C ARG A 188 5.49 -19.39 12.99
N LYS A 189 4.24 -19.04 13.31
CA LYS A 189 3.07 -19.87 13.00
C LYS A 189 2.92 -20.13 11.50
N SER A 190 3.20 -19.12 10.66
CA SER A 190 3.15 -19.29 9.20
C SER A 190 4.26 -20.21 8.68
N GLN A 191 5.45 -20.14 9.28
CA GLN A 191 6.57 -21.00 8.93
C GLN A 191 6.31 -22.45 9.34
N GLU A 192 5.75 -22.66 10.54
CA GLU A 192 5.34 -23.98 11.01
C GLU A 192 4.21 -24.57 10.16
N GLU A 193 3.19 -23.77 9.81
CA GLU A 193 2.01 -24.25 9.06
C GLU A 193 2.27 -24.43 7.56
N TYR A 194 3.13 -23.62 6.94
CA TYR A 194 3.25 -23.52 5.48
C TYR A 194 4.69 -23.40 4.95
N GLY A 195 5.71 -23.62 5.79
CA GLY A 195 7.11 -23.37 5.45
C GLY A 195 7.60 -24.17 4.25
N GLU A 196 7.23 -25.44 4.13
CA GLU A 196 7.66 -26.29 3.02
C GLU A 196 7.01 -25.87 1.70
N ALA A 197 5.71 -25.54 1.71
CA ALA A 197 5.05 -24.96 0.54
C ALA A 197 5.68 -23.61 0.14
N ALA A 198 6.05 -22.78 1.11
CA ALA A 198 6.68 -21.48 0.86
C ALA A 198 8.06 -21.60 0.18
N LYS A 199 8.84 -22.64 0.51
CA LYS A 199 10.12 -22.92 -0.16
C LYS A 199 9.93 -23.20 -1.64
N VAL A 200 8.94 -24.02 -2.01
CA VAL A 200 8.62 -24.31 -3.42
C VAL A 200 8.18 -23.04 -4.15
N ILE A 201 7.29 -22.24 -3.54
CA ILE A 201 6.86 -20.96 -4.12
C ILE A 201 8.07 -20.06 -4.38
N THR A 202 8.99 -19.96 -3.41
CA THR A 202 10.20 -19.13 -3.53
C THR A 202 11.12 -19.64 -4.63
N SER A 203 11.31 -20.96 -4.73
CA SER A 203 12.11 -21.58 -5.79
C SER A 203 11.55 -21.28 -7.17
N VAL A 204 10.24 -21.45 -7.37
CA VAL A 204 9.57 -21.14 -8.66
C VAL A 204 9.70 -19.65 -8.98
N MET A 205 9.54 -18.78 -7.99
CA MET A 205 9.73 -17.33 -8.16
C MET A 205 11.16 -17.00 -8.61
N ASN A 206 12.17 -17.60 -7.99
CA ASN A 206 13.58 -17.36 -8.32
C ASN A 206 13.93 -17.84 -9.73
N GLU A 207 13.35 -18.94 -10.20
CA GLU A 207 13.54 -19.40 -11.57
C GLU A 207 12.96 -18.45 -12.60
N LYS A 208 11.78 -17.86 -12.32
CA LYS A 208 11.20 -16.83 -13.18
C LYS A 208 12.11 -15.62 -13.37
N GLU A 209 13.03 -15.33 -12.44
CA GLU A 209 13.97 -14.20 -12.56
C GLU A 209 14.93 -14.37 -13.74
N LYS A 210 15.15 -15.61 -14.17
CA LYS A 210 16.08 -15.97 -15.24
C LYS A 210 15.40 -16.02 -16.63
N THR A 211 14.13 -15.65 -16.71
CA THR A 211 13.35 -15.69 -17.95
C THR A 211 13.27 -14.33 -18.66
N ASP A 212 12.79 -14.32 -19.90
CA ASP A 212 12.59 -13.10 -20.70
C ASP A 212 11.61 -12.09 -20.06
N ASN A 213 10.73 -12.56 -19.17
CA ASN A 213 9.90 -11.70 -18.33
C ASN A 213 10.21 -11.94 -16.84
N PRO A 214 11.27 -11.30 -16.32
CA PRO A 214 11.73 -11.56 -14.97
C PRO A 214 10.72 -11.12 -13.91
N THR A 215 9.70 -10.33 -14.24
CA THR A 215 8.66 -9.90 -13.27
C THR A 215 7.35 -10.66 -13.40
N GLU A 216 7.30 -11.71 -14.23
CA GLU A 216 6.13 -12.58 -14.33
C GLU A 216 5.89 -13.30 -13.00
N LEU A 217 4.62 -13.35 -12.58
CA LEU A 217 4.21 -14.10 -11.41
C LEU A 217 3.84 -15.52 -11.84
N PRO A 218 4.29 -16.56 -11.12
CA PRO A 218 4.01 -17.94 -11.47
C PRO A 218 2.52 -18.24 -11.39
N SER A 219 2.07 -19.13 -12.26
CA SER A 219 0.69 -19.59 -12.24
C SER A 219 0.45 -20.57 -11.08
N ILE A 220 -0.81 -20.74 -10.67
CA ILE A 220 -1.16 -21.72 -9.64
C ILE A 220 -0.81 -23.13 -10.10
N THR A 221 -1.09 -23.47 -11.36
CA THR A 221 -0.77 -24.77 -11.95
C THR A 221 0.73 -25.05 -11.95
N GLU A 222 1.53 -24.04 -12.27
CA GLU A 222 3.00 -24.13 -12.27
C GLU A 222 3.57 -24.32 -10.85
N MET A 223 2.95 -23.72 -9.83
CA MET A 223 3.35 -23.98 -8.45
C MET A 223 2.93 -25.39 -8.00
N ILE A 224 1.70 -25.81 -8.33
CA ILE A 224 1.15 -27.12 -7.95
C ILE A 224 1.95 -28.27 -8.55
N SER A 225 2.38 -28.15 -9.81
CA SER A 225 3.12 -29.22 -10.51
C SER A 225 4.49 -29.54 -9.88
N ARG A 226 4.98 -28.70 -8.97
CA ARG A 226 6.26 -28.87 -8.29
C ARG A 226 6.15 -29.20 -6.81
N MET A 227 4.93 -29.28 -6.30
CA MET A 227 4.68 -29.58 -4.90
C MET A 227 4.42 -31.08 -4.72
N ASN A 228 4.99 -31.67 -3.68
CA ASN A 228 4.60 -33.00 -3.21
C ASN A 228 3.27 -32.94 -2.43
N GLU A 229 2.75 -34.10 -2.02
CA GLU A 229 1.45 -34.19 -1.34
C GLU A 229 1.37 -33.35 -0.05
N GLU A 230 2.42 -33.37 0.76
CA GLU A 230 2.48 -32.60 2.01
C GLU A 230 2.47 -31.08 1.73
N GLN A 231 3.30 -30.63 0.79
CA GLN A 231 3.36 -29.23 0.36
C GLN A 231 2.03 -28.77 -0.23
N LEU A 232 1.35 -29.62 -1.01
CA LEU A 232 0.01 -29.33 -1.54
C LEU A 232 -1.02 -29.18 -0.43
N LYS A 233 -0.97 -30.03 0.61
CA LYS A 233 -1.86 -29.91 1.78
C LYS A 233 -1.63 -28.58 2.50
N GLN A 234 -0.37 -28.21 2.74
CA GLN A 234 -0.02 -26.91 3.32
C GLN A 234 -0.51 -25.75 2.43
N PHE A 235 -0.23 -25.80 1.13
CA PHE A 235 -0.63 -24.77 0.16
C PHE A 235 -2.15 -24.59 0.12
N ARG A 236 -2.92 -25.68 0.08
CA ARG A 236 -4.39 -25.67 0.13
C ARG A 236 -4.90 -25.01 1.40
N ASN A 237 -4.32 -25.33 2.55
CA ASN A 237 -4.71 -24.74 3.83
C ASN A 237 -4.43 -23.23 3.87
N MET A 238 -3.28 -22.80 3.34
CA MET A 238 -2.95 -21.38 3.19
C MET A 238 -3.98 -20.66 2.33
N LEU A 239 -4.34 -21.22 1.17
CA LEU A 239 -5.34 -20.64 0.27
C LEU A 239 -6.73 -20.52 0.93
N LYS A 240 -7.18 -21.57 1.65
CA LYS A 240 -8.44 -21.55 2.41
C LYS A 240 -8.45 -20.44 3.46
N LYS A 241 -7.37 -20.30 4.23
CA LYS A 241 -7.23 -19.25 5.26
C LYS A 241 -7.30 -17.85 4.66
N GLU A 242 -6.67 -17.63 3.51
CA GLU A 242 -6.74 -16.34 2.79
C GLU A 242 -8.11 -16.10 2.13
N GLN A 243 -8.82 -17.15 1.72
CA GLN A 243 -10.20 -17.02 1.22
C GLN A 243 -11.17 -16.63 2.34
N GLN A 244 -11.07 -17.27 3.51
CA GLN A 244 -11.87 -16.93 4.69
C GLN A 244 -11.68 -15.48 5.12
N LYS A 245 -10.42 -15.00 5.17
CA LYS A 245 -10.13 -13.59 5.47
C LYS A 245 -10.78 -12.63 4.48
N ARG A 246 -10.73 -12.96 3.18
CA ARG A 246 -11.37 -12.15 2.14
C ARG A 246 -12.89 -12.09 2.33
N GLN A 247 -13.52 -13.21 2.66
CA GLN A 247 -14.96 -13.26 2.96
C GLN A 247 -15.33 -12.41 4.18
N GLN A 248 -14.54 -12.47 5.26
CA GLN A 248 -14.74 -11.63 6.45
C GLN A 248 -14.61 -10.13 6.16
N ILE A 249 -13.66 -9.73 5.31
CA ILE A 249 -13.50 -8.34 4.86
C ILE A 249 -14.76 -7.90 4.10
N LEU A 250 -15.27 -8.73 3.18
CA LEU A 250 -16.48 -8.43 2.42
C LEU A 250 -17.73 -8.37 3.30
N GLN A 251 -17.86 -9.26 4.29
CA GLN A 251 -18.98 -9.24 5.25
C GLN A 251 -18.96 -8.01 6.15
N THR A 252 -17.80 -7.65 6.70
CA THR A 252 -17.62 -6.41 7.49
C THR A 252 -18.02 -5.17 6.67
N LYS A 253 -17.78 -5.18 5.35
CA LYS A 253 -18.19 -4.09 4.46
C LYS A 253 -19.71 -4.03 4.23
N LYS A 254 -20.42 -5.17 4.25
CA LYS A 254 -21.88 -5.27 4.09
C LYS A 254 -22.65 -4.92 5.36
N GLY A 255 -22.08 -5.20 6.54
CA GLY A 255 -22.71 -4.91 7.85
C GLY A 255 -22.48 -3.48 8.38
N ARG A 256 -21.83 -2.60 7.61
CA ARG A 256 -21.70 -1.15 7.91
C ARG A 256 -22.53 -0.35 6.90
N ILE A 257 -23.83 -0.60 6.89
CA ILE A 257 -24.86 0.27 6.28
C ILE A 257 -25.54 0.98 7.44
#